data_AF-A0A954ISI1-F1
#
_entry.id   AF-A0A954ISI1-F1
#
_cell.length_a   1.000
_cell.length_b   1.000
_cell.length_c   1.000
_cell.angle_alpha   90.00
_cell.angle_beta   90.00
_cell.angle_gamma   90.00
#
_symmetry.space_group_name_H-M   'P 1'
#
loop_
_entity.id
_entity.type
_entity.pdbx_description
1 polymer ?
#
loop_
_entity_poly.entity_id
_entity_poly.type
_entity_poly.pdbx_seq_one_letter_code
_entity_poly.pdbx_strand_id
1 'polypeptide(L)'
;MTTTFEYGVTTIGELQVETKVTEDKRHRRRPVTQVLIDDEPFKPSERFWTSLYIRYGFSKSFFNYFSHEEVFSRISEVSPNDRMRYCIERDGKTGKGHLLAVSNPTKSVVHHEDLMELLELYQGDRIAYHNGVVESHHVPRMGATRFEIGGDEFANRFVLQTPIDGFGLPNIYLSLLREICSNGMVGMGKTFRSQITVGKGQDATSFSLMRALDGFGNDEGYAALRQR
;
A
#
# COMPACT_ATOMS: atom_id res chain seq x y z
N MET A 1 -14.66 11.81 -1.23
CA MET A 1 -15.12 10.74 -2.14
C MET A 1 -15.28 9.52 -1.28
N THR A 2 -16.46 8.90 -1.26
CA THR A 2 -16.71 7.75 -0.37
C THR A 2 -16.19 6.51 -1.08
N THR A 3 -14.93 6.17 -0.85
CA THR A 3 -14.35 4.91 -1.31
C THR A 3 -14.51 3.89 -0.19
N THR A 4 -14.97 2.68 -0.51
CA THR A 4 -15.06 1.58 0.45
C THR A 4 -14.08 0.46 0.11
N PHE A 5 -13.67 -0.28 1.12
CA PHE A 5 -12.69 -1.35 0.98
C PHE A 5 -13.28 -2.66 1.47
N GLU A 6 -13.33 -3.64 0.58
CA GLU A 6 -13.84 -4.97 0.86
C GLU A 6 -12.70 -5.96 0.92
N TYR A 7 -12.78 -6.89 1.86
CA TYR A 7 -11.80 -7.95 2.05
C TYR A 7 -12.50 -9.28 1.98
N GLY A 8 -11.97 -10.18 1.17
CA GLY A 8 -12.45 -11.56 1.10
C GLY A 8 -11.28 -12.52 1.06
N VAL A 9 -11.59 -13.81 1.03
CA VAL A 9 -10.59 -14.87 0.97
C VAL A 9 -10.99 -15.85 -0.12
N THR A 10 -10.05 -16.12 -1.02
CA THR A 10 -10.22 -16.99 -2.19
C THR A 10 -9.00 -17.90 -2.35
N THR A 11 -9.04 -18.83 -3.29
CA THR A 11 -7.88 -19.60 -3.77
C THR A 11 -7.46 -19.12 -5.15
N ILE A 12 -6.24 -19.43 -5.60
CA ILE A 12 -5.81 -19.04 -6.96
C ILE A 12 -6.60 -19.76 -8.06
N GLY A 13 -7.10 -20.98 -7.78
CA GLY A 13 -7.92 -21.74 -8.71
C GLY A 13 -9.32 -21.16 -8.94
N GLU A 14 -9.80 -20.32 -8.03
CA GLU A 14 -11.08 -19.60 -8.16
C GLU A 14 -10.95 -18.31 -8.99
N LEU A 15 -9.73 -17.83 -9.25
CA LEU A 15 -9.51 -16.64 -10.07
C LEU A 15 -9.62 -16.97 -11.55
N GLN A 16 -10.39 -16.17 -12.28
CA GLN A 16 -10.39 -16.19 -13.75
C GLN A 16 -9.84 -14.88 -14.30
N VAL A 17 -9.18 -14.95 -15.46
CA VAL A 17 -8.50 -13.78 -16.06
C VAL A 17 -9.02 -13.55 -17.47
N GLU A 18 -9.65 -12.40 -17.67
CA GLU A 18 -10.05 -11.95 -19.00
C GLU A 18 -8.94 -11.13 -19.64
N THR A 19 -8.64 -11.43 -20.90
CA THR A 19 -7.62 -10.72 -21.68
C THR A 19 -8.22 -10.16 -22.95
N LYS A 20 -7.78 -8.97 -23.36
CA LYS A 20 -8.19 -8.41 -24.65
C LYS A 20 -7.29 -8.95 -25.76
N VAL A 21 -7.91 -9.39 -26.85
CA VAL A 21 -7.17 -9.72 -28.09
C VAL A 21 -6.66 -8.41 -28.69
N THR A 22 -5.35 -8.27 -28.79
CA THR A 22 -4.70 -7.17 -29.50
C THR A 22 -4.36 -7.60 -30.92
N GLU A 23 -4.80 -6.82 -31.92
CA GLU A 23 -4.48 -7.04 -33.34
C GLU A 23 -3.01 -6.70 -33.67
N ASP A 24 -2.32 -6.02 -32.76
CA ASP A 24 -0.94 -5.60 -32.94
C ASP A 24 0.03 -6.77 -32.68
N LYS A 25 0.56 -7.35 -33.77
CA LYS A 25 1.54 -8.43 -33.76
C LYS A 25 2.84 -8.09 -33.01
N ARG A 26 3.10 -6.81 -32.71
CA ARG A 26 4.27 -6.38 -31.90
C ARG A 26 4.07 -6.64 -30.41
N HIS A 27 2.83 -6.68 -29.94
CA HIS A 27 2.50 -7.02 -28.56
C HIS A 27 2.12 -8.50 -28.45
N ARG A 28 3.14 -9.37 -28.24
CA ARG A 28 2.92 -10.79 -27.92
C ARG A 28 2.08 -11.02 -26.65
N ARG A 29 1.90 -9.99 -25.83
CA ARG A 29 1.14 -10.05 -24.56
C ARG A 29 -0.28 -9.56 -24.78
N ARG A 30 -1.27 -10.40 -24.48
CA ARG A 30 -2.67 -9.98 -24.33
C ARG A 30 -2.80 -9.24 -22.99
N PRO A 31 -3.14 -7.94 -22.98
CA PRO A 31 -3.30 -7.21 -21.72
C PRO A 31 -4.48 -7.80 -20.95
N VAL A 32 -4.28 -8.03 -19.65
CA VAL A 32 -5.38 -8.39 -18.75
C VAL A 32 -6.30 -7.19 -18.59
N THR A 33 -7.59 -7.40 -18.84
CA THR A 33 -8.62 -6.39 -18.67
C THR A 33 -9.30 -6.51 -17.32
N GLN A 34 -9.63 -7.74 -16.92
CA GLN A 34 -10.39 -8.04 -15.71
C GLN A 34 -9.90 -9.34 -15.07
N VAL A 35 -10.05 -9.41 -13.75
CA VAL A 35 -9.92 -10.63 -12.95
C VAL A 35 -11.26 -10.86 -12.29
N LEU A 36 -11.81 -12.07 -12.44
CA LEU A 36 -13.09 -12.44 -11.85
C LEU A 36 -12.84 -13.15 -10.53
N ILE A 37 -13.63 -12.79 -9.52
CA ILE A 37 -13.74 -13.47 -8.23
C ILE A 37 -15.24 -13.73 -8.03
N ASP A 38 -15.63 -14.99 -7.84
CA ASP A 38 -17.06 -15.37 -7.74
C ASP A 38 -17.91 -14.82 -8.89
N ASP A 39 -17.39 -14.92 -10.12
CA ASP A 39 -17.97 -14.38 -11.37
C ASP A 39 -18.14 -12.84 -11.43
N GLU A 40 -17.70 -12.10 -10.40
CA GLU A 40 -17.70 -10.64 -10.40
C GLU A 40 -16.39 -10.11 -11.03
N PRO A 41 -16.46 -9.26 -12.09
CA PRO A 41 -15.28 -8.76 -12.75
C PRO A 41 -14.68 -7.52 -12.08
N PHE A 42 -13.38 -7.57 -11.79
CA PHE A 42 -12.62 -6.46 -11.21
C PHE A 42 -11.46 -6.04 -12.10
N LYS A 43 -11.18 -4.73 -12.14
CA LYS A 43 -9.97 -4.24 -12.80
C LYS A 43 -8.76 -4.47 -11.88
N PRO A 44 -7.76 -5.28 -12.27
CA PRO A 44 -6.60 -5.52 -11.42
C PRO A 44 -5.65 -4.32 -11.41
N SER A 45 -5.13 -3.99 -10.23
CA SER A 45 -4.05 -3.00 -10.06
C SER A 45 -2.67 -3.61 -10.34
N GLU A 46 -1.64 -2.77 -10.47
CA GLU A 46 -0.26 -3.27 -10.50
C GLU A 46 0.18 -3.91 -9.17
N ARG A 47 -0.38 -3.45 -8.04
CA ARG A 47 -0.13 -4.04 -6.72
C ARG A 47 -0.70 -5.44 -6.61
N PHE A 48 -1.82 -5.72 -7.30
CA PHE A 48 -2.42 -7.04 -7.33
C PHE A 48 -1.45 -8.03 -7.95
N TRP A 49 -0.97 -7.71 -9.14
CA TRP A 49 0.03 -8.55 -9.81
C TRP A 49 1.31 -8.69 -9.00
N THR A 50 1.83 -7.59 -8.48
CA THR A 50 3.08 -7.60 -7.69
C THR A 50 2.96 -8.48 -6.45
N SER A 51 1.86 -8.37 -5.72
CA SER A 51 1.61 -9.17 -4.53
C SER A 51 1.39 -10.65 -4.85
N LEU A 52 0.72 -10.96 -5.95
CA LEU A 52 0.53 -12.32 -6.44
C LEU A 52 1.86 -12.99 -6.82
N TYR A 53 2.72 -12.26 -7.53
CA TYR A 53 4.06 -12.70 -7.92
C TYR A 53 4.93 -13.02 -6.71
N ILE A 54 4.93 -12.15 -5.70
CA ILE A 54 5.69 -12.35 -4.48
C ILE A 54 5.16 -13.54 -3.69
N ARG A 55 3.83 -13.71 -3.60
CA ARG A 55 3.22 -14.81 -2.86
C ARG A 55 3.63 -16.18 -3.42
N TYR A 56 3.53 -16.34 -4.73
CA TYR A 56 3.74 -17.63 -5.39
C TYR A 56 5.13 -17.79 -6.02
N GLY A 57 6.03 -16.82 -5.81
CA GLY A 57 7.44 -16.92 -6.21
C GLY A 57 7.69 -16.93 -7.71
N PHE A 58 6.82 -16.31 -8.51
CA PHE A 58 7.00 -16.17 -9.96
C PHE A 58 7.06 -14.70 -10.37
N SER A 59 7.36 -14.42 -11.64
CA SER A 59 7.40 -13.05 -12.15
C SER A 59 6.57 -12.88 -13.41
N LYS A 60 6.28 -11.63 -13.77
CA LYS A 60 5.52 -11.25 -14.98
C LYS A 60 6.06 -11.87 -16.28
N SER A 61 7.33 -12.30 -16.32
CA SER A 61 7.92 -12.95 -17.50
C SER A 61 7.32 -14.32 -17.81
N PHE A 62 6.73 -15.02 -16.83
CA PHE A 62 6.08 -16.32 -17.04
C PHE A 62 4.96 -16.23 -18.07
N PHE A 63 4.20 -15.13 -18.08
CA PHE A 63 3.13 -14.88 -19.04
C PHE A 63 3.62 -14.53 -20.46
N ASN A 64 4.93 -14.61 -20.71
CA ASN A 64 5.47 -14.66 -22.07
C ASN A 64 5.36 -16.06 -22.70
N TYR A 65 5.26 -17.09 -21.86
CA TYR A 65 5.34 -18.49 -22.26
C TYR A 65 4.06 -19.27 -21.96
N PHE A 66 3.38 -18.92 -20.87
CA PHE A 66 2.18 -19.62 -20.39
C PHE A 66 0.99 -18.67 -20.29
N SER A 67 -0.23 -19.19 -20.45
CA SER A 67 -1.44 -18.40 -20.21
C SER A 67 -1.65 -18.16 -18.71
N HIS A 68 -2.49 -17.18 -18.36
CA HIS A 68 -2.85 -16.96 -16.95
C HIS A 68 -3.55 -18.18 -16.36
N GLU A 69 -4.47 -18.78 -17.12
CA GLU A 69 -5.17 -20.02 -16.77
C GLU A 69 -4.20 -21.17 -16.50
N GLU A 70 -3.22 -21.39 -17.37
CA GLU A 70 -2.24 -22.47 -17.19
C GLU A 70 -1.39 -22.27 -15.93
N VAL A 71 -0.91 -21.04 -15.70
CA VAL A 71 -0.14 -20.73 -14.50
C VAL A 71 -0.98 -20.93 -13.24
N PHE A 72 -2.23 -20.44 -13.23
CA PHE A 72 -3.11 -20.55 -12.08
C PHE A 72 -3.50 -22.01 -11.79
N SER A 73 -3.79 -22.80 -12.84
CA SER A 73 -4.06 -24.24 -12.74
C SER A 73 -2.88 -24.98 -12.12
N ARG A 74 -1.65 -24.74 -12.61
CA ARG A 74 -0.45 -25.39 -12.07
C ARG A 74 -0.18 -25.02 -10.61
N ILE A 75 -0.41 -23.76 -10.22
CA ILE A 75 -0.25 -23.35 -8.82
C ILE A 75 -1.32 -24.04 -7.96
N SER A 76 -2.56 -24.09 -8.43
CA SER A 76 -3.68 -24.76 -7.75
C SER A 76 -3.44 -26.27 -7.58
N GLU A 77 -2.87 -26.95 -8.58
CA GLU A 77 -2.50 -28.37 -8.48
C GLU A 77 -1.44 -28.64 -7.40
N VAL A 78 -0.45 -27.76 -7.28
CA VAL A 78 0.63 -27.88 -6.28
C VAL A 78 0.15 -27.47 -4.88
N SER A 79 -0.81 -26.56 -4.77
CA SER A 79 -1.27 -26.00 -3.50
C SER A 79 -2.79 -25.72 -3.51
N PRO A 80 -3.63 -26.77 -3.57
CA PRO A 80 -5.07 -26.61 -3.81
C PRO A 80 -5.81 -25.91 -2.66
N ASN A 81 -5.23 -25.96 -1.45
CA ASN A 81 -5.80 -25.36 -0.25
C ASN A 81 -5.11 -24.04 0.14
N ASP A 82 -4.23 -23.47 -0.70
CA ASP A 82 -3.61 -22.18 -0.37
C ASP A 82 -4.62 -21.04 -0.53
N ARG A 83 -4.99 -20.47 0.61
CA ARG A 83 -5.97 -19.38 0.69
C ARG A 83 -5.28 -18.03 0.73
N MET A 84 -5.74 -17.09 -0.08
CA MET A 84 -5.26 -15.72 -0.11
C MET A 84 -6.38 -14.74 0.21
N ARG A 85 -6.06 -13.71 1.00
CA ARG A 85 -6.95 -12.59 1.21
C ARG A 85 -6.82 -11.65 0.02
N TYR A 86 -7.91 -11.21 -0.55
CA TYR A 86 -7.93 -10.14 -1.54
C TYR A 86 -8.52 -8.86 -0.93
N CYS A 87 -8.16 -7.71 -1.50
CA CYS A 87 -8.75 -6.42 -1.18
C CYS A 87 -9.30 -5.76 -2.44
N ILE A 88 -10.56 -5.34 -2.39
CA ILE A 88 -11.24 -4.60 -3.45
C ILE A 88 -11.48 -3.17 -2.96
N GLU A 89 -11.07 -2.21 -3.78
CA GLU A 89 -11.47 -0.82 -3.66
C GLU A 89 -12.74 -0.59 -4.48
N ARG A 90 -13.83 -0.12 -3.86
CA ARG A 90 -15.03 0.29 -4.57
C ARG A 90 -15.18 1.80 -4.60
N ASP A 91 -15.36 2.33 -5.81
CA ASP A 91 -15.74 3.72 -6.00
C ASP A 91 -17.21 3.91 -5.59
N GLY A 92 -17.48 4.67 -4.53
CA GLY A 92 -18.85 4.84 -4.02
C GLY A 92 -19.79 5.65 -4.92
N LYS A 93 -19.33 6.22 -6.03
CA LYS A 93 -20.20 6.88 -7.02
C LYS A 93 -20.62 5.91 -8.13
N THR A 94 -19.68 5.09 -8.61
CA THR A 94 -19.87 4.24 -9.78
C THR A 94 -20.09 2.76 -9.42
N GLY A 95 -19.78 2.37 -8.19
CA GLY A 95 -19.78 0.98 -7.71
C GLY A 95 -18.65 0.13 -8.32
N LYS A 96 -17.82 0.69 -9.20
CA LYS A 96 -16.78 -0.06 -9.91
C LYS A 96 -15.68 -0.49 -8.93
N GLY A 97 -15.37 -1.77 -8.94
CA GLY A 97 -14.34 -2.38 -8.11
C GLY A 97 -12.97 -2.43 -8.81
N HIS A 98 -11.93 -2.08 -8.05
CA HIS A 98 -10.53 -2.29 -8.40
C HIS A 98 -9.92 -3.32 -7.45
N LEU A 99 -9.32 -4.36 -8.02
CA LEU A 99 -8.65 -5.39 -7.25
C LEU A 99 -7.24 -4.90 -6.88
N LEU A 100 -7.01 -4.64 -5.59
CA LEU A 100 -5.83 -3.95 -5.09
C LEU A 100 -4.65 -4.87 -4.87
N ALA A 101 -4.76 -5.83 -3.96
CA ALA A 101 -3.66 -6.72 -3.61
C ALA A 101 -4.16 -8.06 -3.07
N VAL A 102 -3.26 -9.04 -3.06
CA VAL A 102 -3.43 -10.29 -2.33
C VAL A 102 -2.46 -10.37 -1.15
N SER A 103 -2.91 -10.94 -0.04
CA SER A 103 -2.12 -11.07 1.19
C SER A 103 -2.42 -12.37 1.92
N ASN A 104 -1.63 -12.69 2.95
CA ASN A 104 -1.86 -13.88 3.77
C ASN A 104 -3.07 -13.66 4.69
N PRO A 105 -4.13 -14.50 4.64
CA PRO A 105 -5.31 -14.38 5.48
C PRO A 105 -5.04 -14.44 7.00
N THR A 106 -3.89 -15.00 7.41
CA THR A 106 -3.50 -15.10 8.82
C THR A 106 -2.76 -13.87 9.32
N LYS A 107 -2.27 -13.01 8.42
CA LYS A 107 -1.62 -11.75 8.80
C LYS A 107 -2.67 -10.68 9.07
N SER A 108 -2.37 -9.81 10.01
CA SER A 108 -3.26 -8.71 10.33
C SER A 108 -3.24 -7.63 9.24
N VAL A 109 -4.33 -6.86 9.14
CA VAL A 109 -4.52 -5.77 8.18
C VAL A 109 -4.94 -4.53 8.94
N VAL A 110 -4.43 -3.38 8.50
CA VAL A 110 -4.93 -2.09 8.97
C VAL A 110 -6.15 -1.76 8.13
N HIS A 111 -7.33 -1.75 8.73
CA HIS A 111 -8.54 -1.35 8.03
C HIS A 111 -8.54 0.15 7.80
N HIS A 112 -9.12 0.58 6.67
CA HIS A 112 -9.14 1.98 6.29
C HIS A 112 -9.85 2.86 7.33
N GLU A 113 -11.00 2.42 7.86
CA GLU A 113 -11.78 3.17 8.84
C GLU A 113 -10.98 3.39 10.14
N ASP A 114 -10.45 2.31 10.73
CA ASP A 114 -9.58 2.37 11.91
C ASP A 114 -8.36 3.29 11.69
N LEU A 115 -7.77 3.26 10.50
CA LEU A 115 -6.64 4.12 10.17
C LEU A 115 -7.07 5.59 10.12
N MET A 116 -8.20 5.90 9.48
CA MET A 116 -8.66 7.28 9.37
C MET A 116 -8.99 7.88 10.73
N GLU A 117 -9.63 7.11 11.63
CA GLU A 117 -9.86 7.52 13.01
C GLU A 117 -8.54 7.78 13.75
N LEU A 118 -7.55 6.89 13.57
CA LEU A 118 -6.23 7.06 14.16
C LEU A 118 -5.54 8.33 13.62
N LEU A 119 -5.59 8.57 12.32
CA LEU A 119 -4.96 9.75 11.71
C LEU A 119 -5.63 11.04 12.18
N GLU A 120 -6.95 11.04 12.39
CA GLU A 120 -7.66 12.17 12.97
C GLU A 120 -7.24 12.43 14.42
N LEU A 121 -7.15 11.39 15.24
CA LEU A 121 -6.71 11.48 16.64
C LEU A 121 -5.31 12.10 16.76
N TYR A 122 -4.40 11.73 15.87
CA TYR A 122 -3.01 12.21 15.85
C TYR A 122 -2.79 13.47 15.01
N GLN A 123 -3.88 14.12 14.55
CA GLN A 123 -3.83 15.35 13.76
C GLN A 123 -2.96 15.22 12.49
N GLY A 124 -3.04 14.06 11.82
CA GLY A 124 -2.33 13.83 10.57
C GLY A 124 -2.71 14.87 9.51
N ASP A 125 -1.70 15.47 8.88
CA ASP A 125 -1.89 16.44 7.80
C ASP A 125 -1.60 15.83 6.43
N ARG A 126 -2.10 16.48 5.37
CA ARG A 126 -1.86 16.10 3.97
C ARG A 126 -2.13 14.61 3.69
N ILE A 127 -3.25 14.11 4.21
CA ILE A 127 -3.64 12.71 4.02
C ILE A 127 -3.98 12.46 2.56
N ALA A 128 -3.29 11.50 1.95
CA ALA A 128 -3.47 11.12 0.56
C ALA A 128 -3.65 9.60 0.46
N TYR A 129 -4.54 9.17 -0.43
CA TYR A 129 -4.71 7.77 -0.76
C TYR A 129 -4.30 7.51 -2.21
N HIS A 130 -3.54 6.44 -2.43
CA HIS A 130 -3.20 5.97 -3.76
C HIS A 130 -2.95 4.46 -3.78
N ASN A 131 -3.77 3.73 -4.56
CA ASN A 131 -3.57 2.32 -4.88
C ASN A 131 -3.31 1.43 -3.65
N GLY A 132 -4.26 1.40 -2.71
CA GLY A 132 -4.18 0.56 -1.51
C GLY A 132 -3.24 1.04 -0.40
N VAL A 133 -2.67 2.25 -0.53
CA VAL A 133 -1.79 2.85 0.48
C VAL A 133 -2.31 4.24 0.87
N VAL A 134 -2.43 4.47 2.17
CA VAL A 134 -2.71 5.79 2.75
C VAL A 134 -1.39 6.40 3.22
N GLU A 135 -1.13 7.62 2.81
CA GLU A 135 0.01 8.44 3.22
C GLU A 135 -0.49 9.59 4.09
N SER A 136 0.23 9.91 5.16
CA SER A 136 -0.08 11.03 6.05
C SER A 136 1.19 11.66 6.58
N HIS A 137 1.14 12.96 6.83
CA HIS A 137 2.23 13.74 7.40
C HIS A 137 1.94 14.06 8.86
N HIS A 138 3.01 14.17 9.65
CA HIS A 138 2.91 14.33 11.10
C HIS A 138 4.05 15.19 11.65
N VAL A 139 3.78 15.78 12.80
CA VAL A 139 4.78 16.48 13.62
C VAL A 139 5.35 15.51 14.66
N PRO A 140 6.68 15.37 14.79
CA PRO A 140 7.27 14.57 15.87
C PRO A 140 6.81 15.06 17.24
N ARG A 141 6.77 14.18 18.23
CA ARG A 141 6.36 14.54 19.60
C ARG A 141 7.23 15.63 20.25
N MET A 142 8.51 15.69 19.89
CA MET A 142 9.43 16.75 20.32
C MET A 142 9.10 18.12 19.70
N GLY A 143 8.07 18.18 18.87
CA GLY A 143 7.59 19.38 18.18
C GLY A 143 8.22 19.58 16.81
N ALA A 144 7.68 20.58 16.11
CA ALA A 144 8.18 21.05 14.83
C ALA A 144 9.47 21.87 15.04
N THR A 145 10.55 21.23 15.48
CA THR A 145 11.84 21.93 15.65
C THR A 145 12.22 22.61 14.34
N ARG A 146 12.33 23.93 14.39
CA ARG A 146 12.68 24.76 13.23
C ARG A 146 14.16 25.05 13.21
N PHE A 147 14.72 25.14 12.03
CA PHE A 147 16.13 25.45 11.80
C PHE A 147 16.31 26.02 10.39
N GLU A 148 17.46 26.63 10.15
CA GLU A 148 17.77 27.28 8.88
C GLU A 148 18.79 26.44 8.09
N ILE A 149 18.55 26.23 6.79
CA ILE A 149 19.54 25.73 5.83
C ILE A 149 19.60 26.70 4.68
N GLY A 150 20.77 27.33 4.47
CA GLY A 150 21.02 28.18 3.31
C GLY A 150 20.06 29.37 3.16
N GLY A 151 19.62 30.00 4.26
CA GLY A 151 18.67 31.13 4.21
C GLY A 151 17.20 30.73 4.35
N ASP A 152 16.89 29.44 4.26
CA ASP A 152 15.52 28.93 4.32
C ASP A 152 15.21 28.28 5.67
N GLU A 153 14.02 28.57 6.22
CA GLU A 153 13.52 27.90 7.42
C GLU A 153 12.89 26.55 7.09
N PHE A 154 13.24 25.52 7.86
CA PHE A 154 12.74 24.15 7.77
C PHE A 154 12.22 23.67 9.12
N ALA A 155 11.21 22.80 9.10
CA ALA A 155 10.67 22.13 10.27
C ALA A 155 10.76 20.59 10.14
N ASN A 156 11.09 19.93 11.24
CA ASN A 156 11.04 18.47 11.34
C ASN A 156 9.61 17.94 11.11
N ARG A 157 9.49 16.93 10.25
CA ARG A 157 8.26 16.18 9.96
C ARG A 157 8.56 14.70 9.81
N PHE A 158 7.51 13.88 9.81
CA PHE A 158 7.61 12.52 9.35
C PHE A 158 6.39 12.13 8.52
N VAL A 159 6.55 11.13 7.67
CA VAL A 159 5.50 10.60 6.80
C VAL A 159 5.21 9.17 7.21
N LEU A 160 3.94 8.86 7.47
CA LEU A 160 3.45 7.51 7.67
C LEU A 160 2.78 7.01 6.38
N GLN A 161 3.32 5.94 5.80
CA GLN A 161 2.69 5.20 4.71
C GLN A 161 2.15 3.88 5.23
N THR A 162 0.84 3.69 5.14
CA THR A 162 0.13 2.52 5.67
C THR A 162 -0.62 1.81 4.55
N PRO A 163 -0.17 0.60 4.15
CA PRO A 163 -0.94 -0.27 3.27
C PRO A 163 -2.23 -0.72 3.97
N ILE A 164 -3.37 -0.49 3.34
CA ILE A 164 -4.69 -0.92 3.84
C ILE A 164 -5.20 -2.17 3.14
N ASP A 165 -4.56 -2.61 2.06
CA ASP A 165 -4.93 -3.81 1.29
C ASP A 165 -4.25 -5.11 1.80
N GLY A 166 -3.47 -5.01 2.88
CA GLY A 166 -2.73 -6.10 3.49
C GLY A 166 -1.43 -6.50 2.82
N PHE A 167 -1.01 -5.80 1.76
CA PHE A 167 0.25 -6.10 1.09
C PHE A 167 1.39 -5.19 1.56
N GLY A 168 2.35 -5.79 2.29
CA GLY A 168 3.44 -5.06 2.91
C GLY A 168 3.13 -4.62 4.33
N LEU A 169 4.01 -3.80 4.90
CA LEU A 169 3.92 -3.31 6.27
C LEU A 169 3.93 -1.78 6.27
N PRO A 170 3.32 -1.12 7.27
CA PRO A 170 3.40 0.32 7.41
C PRO A 170 4.85 0.79 7.57
N ASN A 171 5.15 2.00 7.08
CA ASN A 171 6.49 2.57 7.13
C ASN A 171 6.42 4.03 7.56
N ILE A 172 7.36 4.44 8.41
CA ILE A 172 7.61 5.84 8.74
C ILE A 172 8.88 6.30 8.04
N TYR A 173 8.82 7.48 7.45
CA TYR A 173 9.95 8.16 6.83
C TYR A 173 10.21 9.49 7.51
N LEU A 174 11.48 9.84 7.72
CA LEU A 174 11.85 11.20 8.12
C LEU A 174 11.64 12.16 6.95
N SER A 175 11.13 13.36 7.26
CA SER A 175 10.95 14.42 6.26
C SER A 175 11.22 15.79 6.85
N LEU A 176 11.56 16.75 5.99
CA LEU A 176 11.71 18.15 6.34
C LEU A 176 10.70 18.98 5.54
N LEU A 177 9.96 19.85 6.23
CA LEU A 177 9.07 20.81 5.59
C LEU A 177 9.78 22.15 5.47
N ARG A 178 9.88 22.70 4.27
CA ARG A 178 10.38 24.06 4.05
C ARG A 178 9.25 25.06 4.29
N GLU A 179 9.45 26.02 5.18
CA GLU A 179 8.42 26.95 5.63
C GLU A 179 8.21 28.13 4.66
N ILE A 180 9.25 28.53 3.92
CA ILE A 180 9.22 29.72 3.03
C ILE A 180 8.39 29.50 1.75
N CYS A 181 8.08 28.24 1.40
CA CYS A 181 7.20 27.97 0.28
C CYS A 181 5.73 28.15 0.70
N SER A 182 5.15 29.31 0.40
CA SER A 182 3.68 29.54 0.47
C SER A 182 2.86 28.54 -0.38
N ASN A 183 3.52 27.72 -1.20
CA ASN A 183 2.95 26.64 -2.01
C ASN A 183 3.27 25.21 -1.48
N GLY A 184 3.82 25.06 -0.27
CA GLY A 184 3.85 23.78 0.47
C GLY A 184 4.83 22.71 -0.05
N MET A 185 5.92 23.07 -0.73
CA MET A 185 6.87 22.09 -1.26
C MET A 185 7.67 21.39 -0.14
N VAL A 186 7.45 20.08 0.04
CA VAL A 186 8.16 19.24 1.03
C VAL A 186 9.38 18.60 0.38
N GLY A 187 10.56 18.87 0.91
CA GLY A 187 11.77 18.11 0.59
C GLY A 187 11.74 16.76 1.30
N MET A 188 11.33 15.70 0.61
CA MET A 188 11.31 14.35 1.20
C MET A 188 12.65 13.65 0.97
N GLY A 189 13.46 13.55 2.03
CA GLY A 189 14.58 12.62 2.07
C GLY A 189 14.10 11.23 2.50
N LYS A 190 13.72 10.35 1.55
CA LYS A 190 13.33 8.94 1.82
C LYS A 190 14.46 8.07 2.43
N THR A 191 15.59 8.67 2.80
CA THR A 191 16.81 7.99 3.23
C THR A 191 16.65 7.25 4.56
N PHE A 192 15.77 7.70 5.44
CA PHE A 192 15.51 7.06 6.73
C PHE A 192 14.11 6.47 6.77
N ARG A 193 14.03 5.15 6.65
CA ARG A 193 12.79 4.36 6.66
C ARG A 193 12.78 3.43 7.87
N SER A 194 11.73 3.50 8.67
CA SER A 194 11.44 2.54 9.74
C SER A 194 10.17 1.77 9.39
N GLN A 195 10.26 0.44 9.37
CA GLN A 195 9.10 -0.41 9.12
C GLN A 195 8.41 -0.76 10.45
N ILE A 196 7.08 -0.60 10.49
CA ILE A 196 6.27 -0.93 11.66
C ILE A 196 5.80 -2.37 11.53
N THR A 197 6.12 -3.20 12.52
CA THR A 197 5.55 -4.55 12.59
C THR A 197 4.12 -4.45 13.10
N VAL A 198 3.17 -4.93 12.30
CA VAL A 198 1.80 -5.17 12.75
C VAL A 198 1.70 -6.62 13.20
N GLY A 199 0.90 -6.88 14.24
CA GLY A 199 0.72 -8.20 14.85
C GLY A 199 0.17 -9.28 13.91
N LYS A 200 -0.25 -10.41 14.48
CA LYS A 200 -0.82 -11.54 13.73
C LYS A 200 -2.35 -11.60 13.91
N GLY A 201 -3.06 -12.13 12.92
CA GLY A 201 -4.50 -12.39 13.03
C GLY A 201 -5.33 -11.15 13.40
N GLN A 202 -6.12 -11.28 14.46
CA GLN A 202 -7.02 -10.24 14.99
C GLN A 202 -6.34 -9.30 16.02
N ASP A 203 -5.00 -9.33 16.14
CA ASP A 203 -4.30 -8.38 16.99
C ASP A 203 -4.70 -6.94 16.62
N ALA A 204 -4.83 -6.07 17.63
CA ALA A 204 -5.11 -4.65 17.43
C ALA A 204 -3.94 -3.99 16.69
N THR A 205 -4.01 -3.97 15.35
CA THR A 205 -3.01 -3.33 14.48
C THR A 205 -2.83 -1.86 14.81
N SER A 206 -3.91 -1.22 15.27
CA SER A 206 -3.95 0.14 15.80
C SER A 206 -2.91 0.39 16.89
N PHE A 207 -2.68 -0.55 17.82
CA PHE A 207 -1.74 -0.32 18.94
C PHE A 207 -0.30 -0.12 18.47
N SER A 208 0.13 -0.87 17.45
CA SER A 208 1.49 -0.74 16.90
C SER A 208 1.67 0.59 16.19
N LEU A 209 0.63 1.08 15.52
CA LEU A 209 0.62 2.39 14.87
C LEU A 209 0.55 3.53 15.90
N MET A 210 -0.31 3.44 16.91
CA MET A 210 -0.40 4.39 18.03
C MET A 210 0.95 4.55 18.71
N ARG A 211 1.58 3.44 19.12
CA ARG A 211 2.92 3.45 19.72
C ARG A 211 3.95 4.11 18.80
N ALA A 212 3.88 3.86 17.50
CA ALA A 212 4.77 4.50 16.55
C ALA A 212 4.53 6.02 16.51
N LEU A 213 3.28 6.47 16.39
CA LEU A 213 2.94 7.91 16.36
C LEU A 213 3.27 8.64 17.67
N ASP A 214 3.00 8.04 18.84
CA ASP A 214 3.33 8.59 20.16
C ASP A 214 4.83 8.69 20.43
N GLY A 215 5.59 7.72 19.90
CA GLY A 215 6.98 7.50 20.25
C GLY A 215 7.97 7.96 19.19
N PHE A 216 7.51 8.39 18.01
CA PHE A 216 8.43 8.67 16.92
C PHE A 216 9.21 9.96 17.16
N GLY A 217 10.49 9.79 17.47
CA GLY A 217 11.52 10.81 17.53
C GLY A 217 12.84 10.18 17.11
N ASN A 218 13.50 10.76 16.10
CA ASN A 218 14.78 10.27 15.59
C ASN A 218 15.74 11.45 15.42
N ASP A 219 16.27 11.93 16.55
CA ASP A 219 17.12 13.12 16.59
C ASP A 219 18.41 12.92 15.78
N GLU A 220 18.99 11.71 15.82
CA GLU A 220 20.17 11.38 15.02
C GLU A 220 19.87 11.43 13.52
N GLY A 221 18.74 10.87 13.09
CA GLY A 221 18.29 10.91 11.70
C GLY A 221 17.99 12.34 11.22
N TYR A 222 17.38 13.17 12.08
CA TYR A 222 17.19 14.59 11.77
C TYR A 222 18.52 15.35 11.72
N ALA A 223 19.45 15.07 12.64
CA ALA A 223 20.80 15.66 12.60
C ALA A 223 21.53 15.29 11.31
N ALA A 224 21.44 14.03 10.87
CA ALA A 224 22.03 13.58 9.61
C ALA A 224 21.37 14.22 8.38
N LEU A 225 20.06 14.47 8.40
CA LEU A 225 19.37 15.21 7.34
C LEU A 225 19.82 16.67 7.25
N ARG A 226 20.17 17.30 8.36
CA ARG A 226 20.64 18.70 8.40
C ARG A 226 22.06 18.89 7.85
N GLN A 227 22.89 17.84 7.92
CA GLN A 227 24.29 17.88 7.49
C GLN A 227 24.49 17.60 6.00
N ARG A 228 23.40 17.27 5.27
CA ARG A 228 23.41 17.00 3.83
C ARG A 228 22.86 18.17 3.05
#